data_AF-A0A674AWL2-F1
#
_entry.id   AF-A0A674AWL2-F1
#
_cell.length_a   1.000
_cell.length_b   1.000
_cell.length_c   1.000
_cell.angle_alpha   90.00
_cell.angle_beta   90.00
_cell.angle_gamma   90.00
#
_symmetry.space_group_name_H-M   'P 1'
#
loop_
_entity.id
_entity.type
_entity.pdbx_description
1 polymer ?
#
loop_
_entity_poly.entity_id
_entity_poly.type
_entity_poly.pdbx_seq_one_letter_code
_entity_poly.pdbx_strand_id
1 'polypeptide(L)'
;ITLSSSDITRVLSHTDLNQMWQRDLRPLLVSRYPNSAGSLAVHPHIKSTLGSLRAGWDVQEDTFESHTPYGPMTFNNIIATLNPSAKRRLVLACRYDSKYYPPQWHGRQFLGATDSAESNPNLSLQLLFFDGEEALFQWTATDSLYAHPPGATDTNELHCMSGITDLIGGPSPRFGNQFPNTARWLTRMQNIGERPSKLHYFWPGMPVGPVQDDHMPFLNRGVHILYLIPTPFPCVILQVLVLEYLNTKLQALNPLNTP
;
A
#
# COMPACT_ATOMS: atom_id res chain seq x y z
N ILE A 1 16.71 -5.74 15.97
CA ILE A 1 17.73 -5.01 15.16
C ILE A 1 17.16 -3.63 14.87
N THR A 2 17.89 -2.60 15.27
CA THR A 2 17.62 -1.18 14.96
C THR A 2 18.78 -0.70 14.10
N LEU A 3 18.50 0.03 13.02
CA LEU A 3 19.53 0.53 12.12
C LEU A 3 20.40 1.58 12.82
N SER A 4 21.70 1.60 12.53
CA SER A 4 22.58 2.68 12.97
C SER A 4 22.27 3.98 12.22
N SER A 5 22.70 5.14 12.72
CA SER A 5 22.54 6.42 12.00
C SER A 5 23.21 6.42 10.63
N SER A 6 24.34 5.71 10.48
CA SER A 6 25.00 5.48 9.19
C SER A 6 24.18 4.60 8.25
N ASP A 7 23.52 3.56 8.77
CA ASP A 7 22.62 2.73 7.97
C ASP A 7 21.41 3.52 7.50
N ILE A 8 20.81 4.33 8.37
CA ILE A 8 19.68 5.21 8.03
C ILE A 8 20.11 6.18 6.93
N THR A 9 21.25 6.85 7.07
CA THR A 9 21.76 7.80 6.08
C THR A 9 22.02 7.12 4.73
N ARG A 10 22.62 5.94 4.74
CA ARG A 10 22.83 5.12 3.54
C ARG A 10 21.51 4.76 2.87
N VAL A 11 20.52 4.28 3.63
CA VAL A 11 19.19 3.95 3.09
C VAL A 11 18.52 5.18 2.48
N LEU A 12 18.56 6.33 3.17
CA LEU A 12 17.98 7.57 2.65
C LEU A 12 18.69 8.08 1.39
N SER A 13 20.02 7.89 1.27
CA SER A 13 20.79 8.30 0.10
C SER A 13 20.41 7.56 -1.19
N HIS A 14 19.67 6.46 -1.05
CA HIS A 14 19.21 5.64 -2.15
C HIS A 14 17.74 5.89 -2.55
N THR A 15 17.11 6.93 -2.01
CA THR A 15 15.77 7.38 -2.41
C THR A 15 15.92 8.64 -3.29
N ASP A 16 15.38 8.61 -4.51
CA ASP A 16 15.40 9.73 -5.47
C ASP A 16 13.97 10.20 -5.75
N LEU A 17 13.52 11.18 -4.96
CA LEU A 17 12.18 11.74 -5.05
C LEU A 17 11.79 12.20 -6.46
N ASN A 18 12.75 12.62 -7.30
CA ASN A 18 12.44 13.01 -8.68
C ASN A 18 12.14 11.79 -9.55
N GLN A 19 12.92 10.72 -9.40
CA GLN A 19 12.69 9.47 -10.11
C GLN A 19 11.39 8.81 -9.62
N MET A 20 11.13 8.77 -8.31
CA MET A 20 9.84 8.36 -7.74
C MET A 20 8.67 9.15 -8.38
N TRP A 21 8.78 10.48 -8.42
CA TRP A 21 7.71 11.32 -8.99
C TRP A 21 7.49 11.03 -10.48
N GLN A 22 8.56 11.04 -11.29
CA GLN A 22 8.44 10.93 -12.75
C GLN A 22 8.11 9.52 -13.22
N ARG A 23 8.76 8.51 -12.63
CA ARG A 23 8.63 7.11 -13.06
C ARG A 23 7.45 6.42 -12.41
N ASP A 24 7.24 6.62 -11.12
CA ASP A 24 6.34 5.77 -10.34
C ASP A 24 4.98 6.46 -10.10
N LEU A 25 4.98 7.74 -9.68
CA LEU A 25 3.72 8.42 -9.34
C LEU A 25 3.00 9.01 -10.56
N ARG A 26 3.69 9.81 -11.37
CA ARG A 26 3.07 10.58 -12.46
C ARG A 26 2.24 9.72 -13.43
N PRO A 27 2.67 8.51 -13.85
CA PRO A 27 1.86 7.64 -14.71
C PRO A 27 0.55 7.16 -14.06
N LEU A 28 0.52 7.10 -12.73
CA LEU A 28 -0.67 6.71 -11.96
C LEU A 28 -1.65 7.86 -11.79
N LEU A 29 -1.30 9.12 -12.09
CA LEU A 29 -2.18 10.28 -11.91
C LEU A 29 -3.20 10.42 -13.05
N VAL A 30 -3.95 9.34 -13.32
CA VAL A 30 -5.07 9.27 -14.26
C VAL A 30 -6.31 8.69 -13.59
N SER A 31 -7.50 9.01 -14.10
CA SER A 31 -8.75 8.34 -13.69
C SER A 31 -8.65 6.87 -14.05
N ARG A 32 -8.77 6.00 -13.05
CA ARG A 32 -8.46 4.57 -13.13
C ARG A 32 -9.40 3.72 -12.29
N TYR A 33 -10.68 4.05 -12.29
CA TYR A 33 -11.71 3.19 -11.72
C TYR A 33 -11.71 1.84 -12.44
N PRO A 34 -12.23 0.76 -11.82
CA PRO A 34 -12.20 -0.57 -12.40
C PRO A 34 -12.71 -0.60 -13.85
N ASN A 35 -11.98 -1.29 -14.75
CA ASN A 35 -12.22 -1.39 -16.20
C ASN A 35 -12.16 -0.08 -17.02
N SER A 36 -11.81 1.05 -16.43
CA SER A 36 -11.54 2.26 -17.21
C SER A 36 -10.27 2.12 -18.07
N ALA A 37 -10.16 2.95 -19.12
CA ALA A 37 -8.94 3.04 -19.92
C ALA A 37 -7.69 3.38 -19.08
N GLY A 38 -7.84 4.16 -18.01
CA GLY A 38 -6.73 4.47 -17.11
C GLY A 38 -6.34 3.30 -16.22
N SER A 39 -7.29 2.50 -15.72
CA SER A 39 -6.96 1.26 -14.99
C SER A 39 -6.19 0.28 -15.89
N LEU A 40 -6.67 0.08 -17.12
CA LEU A 40 -6.00 -0.77 -18.12
C LEU A 40 -4.60 -0.27 -18.52
N ALA A 41 -4.32 1.03 -18.39
CA ALA A 41 -2.99 1.60 -18.63
C ALA A 41 -2.06 1.54 -17.40
N VAL A 42 -2.62 1.75 -16.20
CA VAL A 42 -1.88 1.75 -14.93
C VAL A 42 -1.46 0.34 -14.52
N HIS A 43 -2.33 -0.64 -14.72
CA HIS A 43 -2.08 -2.02 -14.34
C HIS A 43 -0.76 -2.60 -14.92
N PRO A 44 -0.51 -2.57 -16.25
CA PRO A 44 0.76 -3.03 -16.80
C PRO A 44 1.95 -2.17 -16.37
N HIS A 45 1.74 -0.88 -16.07
CA HIS A 45 2.80 -0.01 -15.56
C HIS A 45 3.28 -0.48 -14.17
N ILE A 46 2.38 -0.72 -13.22
CA ILE A 46 2.73 -1.24 -11.88
C ILE A 46 3.45 -2.58 -12.01
N LYS A 47 2.90 -3.51 -12.79
CA LYS A 47 3.51 -4.83 -13.03
C LYS A 47 4.91 -4.74 -13.64
N SER A 48 5.07 -3.90 -14.66
CA SER A 48 6.37 -3.71 -15.33
C SER A 48 7.39 -3.11 -14.37
N THR A 49 6.99 -2.14 -13.54
CA THR A 49 7.88 -1.53 -12.55
C THR A 49 8.32 -2.57 -11.53
N LEU A 50 7.40 -3.34 -10.94
CA LEU A 50 7.71 -4.39 -9.97
C LEU A 50 8.56 -5.52 -10.58
N GLY A 51 8.24 -5.96 -11.79
CA GLY A 51 9.00 -7.00 -12.51
C GLY A 51 10.40 -6.55 -12.94
N SER A 52 10.62 -5.24 -13.10
CA SER A 52 11.94 -4.68 -13.42
C SER A 52 12.87 -4.56 -12.20
N LEU A 53 12.34 -4.75 -10.98
CA LEU A 53 13.14 -4.67 -9.77
C LEU A 53 14.15 -5.81 -9.72
N ARG A 54 15.42 -5.46 -9.51
CA ARG A 54 16.56 -6.41 -9.55
C ARG A 54 16.49 -7.52 -8.51
N ALA A 55 15.66 -7.36 -7.48
CA ALA A 55 15.49 -8.34 -6.44
C ALA A 55 14.71 -9.60 -6.88
N GLY A 56 14.16 -9.61 -8.10
CA GLY A 56 13.54 -10.80 -8.69
C GLY A 56 12.16 -11.09 -8.10
N TRP A 57 11.30 -10.08 -8.08
CA TRP A 57 9.94 -10.21 -7.55
C TRP A 57 9.09 -11.16 -8.41
N ASP A 58 8.39 -12.08 -7.76
CA ASP A 58 7.33 -12.88 -8.36
C ASP A 58 6.05 -12.04 -8.40
N VAL A 59 5.68 -11.58 -9.59
CA VAL A 59 4.54 -10.67 -9.81
C VAL A 59 3.40 -11.46 -10.45
N GLN A 60 2.31 -11.62 -9.70
CA GLN A 60 1.11 -12.35 -10.10
C GLN A 60 -0.10 -11.41 -10.19
N GLU A 61 -1.10 -11.88 -10.91
CA GLU A 61 -2.42 -11.25 -11.01
C GLU A 61 -3.45 -12.14 -10.32
N ASP A 62 -4.41 -11.51 -9.66
CA ASP A 62 -5.60 -12.17 -9.13
C ASP A 62 -6.83 -11.49 -9.76
N THR A 63 -7.30 -12.08 -10.86
CA THR A 63 -8.43 -11.58 -11.65
C THR A 63 -9.70 -12.32 -11.26
N PHE A 64 -10.76 -11.58 -10.96
CA PHE A 64 -12.06 -12.14 -10.61
C PHE A 64 -13.20 -11.23 -11.11
N GLU A 65 -14.40 -11.78 -11.16
CA GLU A 65 -15.62 -11.03 -11.50
C GLU A 65 -16.48 -10.87 -10.25
N SER A 66 -17.12 -9.72 -10.09
CA SER A 66 -18.13 -9.48 -9.06
C SER A 66 -19.32 -8.69 -9.60
N HIS A 67 -20.48 -8.85 -8.95
CA HIS A 67 -21.66 -8.06 -9.25
C HIS A 67 -21.51 -6.67 -8.64
N THR A 68 -21.77 -5.64 -9.45
CA THR A 68 -21.74 -4.24 -9.02
C THR A 68 -23.10 -3.56 -9.30
N PRO A 69 -23.35 -2.34 -8.78
CA PRO A 69 -24.52 -1.56 -9.15
C PRO A 69 -24.66 -1.28 -10.66
N TYR A 70 -23.58 -1.42 -11.43
CA TYR A 70 -23.57 -1.21 -12.88
C TYR A 70 -23.49 -2.52 -13.69
N GLY A 71 -23.70 -3.66 -13.03
CA GLY A 71 -23.62 -4.99 -13.62
C GLY A 71 -22.33 -5.75 -13.26
N PRO A 72 -22.12 -6.94 -13.83
CA PRO A 72 -20.90 -7.71 -13.61
C PRO A 72 -19.67 -6.91 -14.05
N MET A 73 -18.61 -6.95 -13.24
CA MET A 73 -17.40 -6.20 -13.46
C MET A 73 -16.19 -7.05 -13.09
N THR A 74 -15.14 -6.98 -13.91
CA THR A 74 -13.88 -7.67 -13.65
C THR A 74 -12.95 -6.78 -12.83
N PHE A 75 -12.30 -7.35 -11.83
CA PHE A 75 -11.31 -6.70 -10.98
C PHE A 75 -9.99 -7.47 -11.10
N ASN A 76 -8.86 -6.77 -10.95
CA ASN A 76 -7.54 -7.39 -11.09
C ASN A 76 -6.55 -6.87 -10.06
N ASN A 77 -6.30 -7.66 -9.02
CA ASN A 77 -5.30 -7.34 -8.01
C ASN A 77 -3.89 -7.66 -8.53
N ILE A 78 -2.89 -6.85 -8.14
CA ILE A 78 -1.47 -7.15 -8.40
C ILE A 78 -0.82 -7.62 -7.10
N ILE A 79 -0.19 -8.78 -7.15
CA ILE A 79 0.48 -9.41 -6.01
C ILE A 79 1.96 -9.56 -6.35
N ALA A 80 2.82 -8.78 -5.72
CA ALA A 80 4.27 -8.93 -5.87
C ALA A 80 4.88 -9.55 -4.61
N THR A 81 5.58 -10.67 -4.77
CA THR A 81 6.20 -11.41 -3.69
C THR A 81 7.70 -11.54 -3.92
N LEU A 82 8.52 -11.09 -2.97
CA LEU A 82 9.97 -11.17 -3.11
C LEU A 82 10.52 -12.60 -3.01
N ASN A 83 10.10 -13.35 -1.98
CA ASN A 83 10.44 -14.76 -1.81
C ASN A 83 9.16 -15.57 -1.58
N PRO A 84 8.63 -16.25 -2.62
CA PRO A 84 7.41 -17.05 -2.52
C PRO A 84 7.52 -18.26 -1.59
N SER A 85 8.72 -18.81 -1.40
CA SER A 85 8.92 -19.98 -0.55
C SER A 85 8.94 -19.66 0.96
N ALA A 86 9.02 -18.38 1.33
CA ALA A 86 9.05 -17.99 2.72
C ALA A 86 7.67 -18.22 3.38
N LYS A 87 7.69 -18.87 4.56
CA LYS A 87 6.48 -19.18 5.34
C LYS A 87 5.75 -17.90 5.78
N ARG A 88 6.52 -16.91 6.27
CA ARG A 88 6.01 -15.64 6.79
C ARG A 88 6.33 -14.47 5.89
N ARG A 89 5.39 -13.52 5.83
CA ARG A 89 5.53 -12.30 5.04
C ARG A 89 5.12 -11.05 5.82
N LEU A 90 5.88 -9.98 5.65
CA LEU A 90 5.41 -8.62 5.89
C LEU A 90 4.65 -8.21 4.64
N VAL A 91 3.41 -7.77 4.81
CA VAL A 91 2.59 -7.33 3.69
C VAL A 91 2.40 -5.83 3.77
N LEU A 92 2.67 -5.14 2.67
CA LEU A 92 2.15 -3.79 2.46
C LEU A 92 1.05 -3.86 1.43
N ALA A 93 0.01 -3.05 1.62
CA ALA A 93 -1.09 -3.04 0.69
C ALA A 93 -1.54 -1.62 0.41
N CYS A 94 -2.03 -1.41 -0.80
CA CYS A 94 -2.77 -0.20 -1.15
C CYS A 94 -3.78 -0.57 -2.22
N ARG A 95 -4.81 0.24 -2.38
CA ARG A 95 -5.62 0.23 -3.59
C ARG A 95 -4.91 1.00 -4.70
N TYR A 96 -5.02 0.53 -5.94
CA TYR A 96 -4.58 1.30 -7.10
C TYR A 96 -5.76 1.88 -7.90
N ASP A 97 -6.99 1.44 -7.65
CA ASP A 97 -8.16 2.00 -8.31
C ASP A 97 -8.47 3.43 -7.82
N SER A 98 -9.17 4.18 -8.66
CA SER A 98 -9.71 5.48 -8.27
C SER A 98 -11.22 5.40 -8.15
N LYS A 99 -11.82 6.20 -7.27
CA LYS A 99 -13.27 6.31 -7.18
C LYS A 99 -13.92 6.64 -8.53
N TYR A 100 -14.93 5.86 -8.91
CA TYR A 100 -15.78 6.18 -10.05
C TYR A 100 -16.70 7.35 -9.71
N TYR A 101 -16.70 8.38 -10.57
CA TYR A 101 -17.69 9.45 -10.53
C TYR A 101 -18.54 9.37 -11.80
N PRO A 102 -19.85 9.08 -11.68
CA PRO A 102 -20.74 9.05 -12.83
C PRO A 102 -20.78 10.41 -13.54
N PRO A 103 -21.03 10.46 -14.86
CA PRO A 103 -21.05 11.71 -15.64
C PRO A 103 -21.97 12.79 -15.06
N GLN A 104 -23.05 12.41 -14.35
CA GLN A 104 -23.95 13.35 -13.69
C GLN A 104 -23.32 14.14 -12.52
N TRP A 105 -22.13 13.78 -12.02
CA TRP A 105 -21.46 14.43 -10.88
C TRP A 105 -20.46 15.54 -11.27
N HIS A 106 -20.67 16.19 -12.42
CA HIS A 106 -19.95 17.40 -12.87
C HIS A 106 -18.41 17.29 -12.91
N GLY A 107 -17.86 16.24 -13.52
CA GLY A 107 -16.44 16.18 -13.87
C GLY A 107 -15.46 16.06 -12.69
N ARG A 108 -15.94 15.63 -11.51
CA ARG A 108 -15.07 15.30 -10.38
C ARG A 108 -14.19 14.09 -10.75
N GLN A 109 -12.90 14.20 -10.51
CA GLN A 109 -11.92 13.13 -10.71
C GLN A 109 -11.20 12.82 -9.40
N PHE A 110 -10.85 11.55 -9.20
CA PHE A 110 -10.03 11.09 -8.08
C PHE A 110 -8.70 10.58 -8.61
N LEU A 111 -7.57 11.01 -8.03
CA LEU A 111 -6.22 10.64 -8.48
C LEU A 111 -5.32 10.33 -7.27
N GLY A 112 -4.91 9.06 -7.06
CA GLY A 112 -3.81 8.72 -6.13
C GLY A 112 -3.64 7.23 -5.69
N ALA A 113 -2.44 6.79 -5.27
CA ALA A 113 -2.08 5.52 -4.54
C ALA A 113 -0.70 5.70 -3.83
N THR A 114 -0.37 5.19 -2.60
CA THR A 114 0.92 5.31 -1.76
C THR A 114 1.49 3.97 -1.24
N ASP A 115 2.82 3.76 -1.07
CA ASP A 115 3.42 2.66 -0.24
C ASP A 115 4.90 2.93 0.19
N SER A 116 5.47 2.24 1.20
CA SER A 116 6.92 2.32 1.60
C SER A 116 7.33 1.09 2.43
N ALA A 117 8.49 0.46 2.17
CA ALA A 117 8.70 -0.95 2.57
C ALA A 117 10.05 -1.43 3.14
N GLU A 118 10.10 -1.86 4.40
CA GLU A 118 11.32 -2.45 5.00
C GLU A 118 11.38 -4.00 4.92
N SER A 119 12.58 -4.58 4.77
CA SER A 119 12.78 -6.05 4.69
C SER A 119 13.61 -6.65 5.85
N ASN A 120 13.44 -7.95 6.11
CA ASN A 120 14.16 -8.75 7.14
C ASN A 120 14.42 -10.19 6.62
N PRO A 121 15.59 -10.82 6.83
CA PRO A 121 15.97 -12.06 6.13
C PRO A 121 15.17 -13.34 6.45
N ASN A 122 14.46 -13.46 7.58
CA ASN A 122 13.57 -14.61 7.89
C ASN A 122 12.08 -14.32 7.60
N LEU A 123 11.81 -13.19 6.96
CA LEU A 123 10.50 -12.61 6.73
C LEU A 123 10.48 -12.04 5.31
N SER A 124 9.77 -12.70 4.39
CA SER A 124 9.67 -12.16 3.03
C SER A 124 8.80 -10.90 3.02
N LEU A 125 8.87 -10.15 1.92
CA LEU A 125 8.05 -8.97 1.69
C LEU A 125 7.05 -9.27 0.57
N GLN A 126 5.82 -8.84 0.76
CA GLN A 126 4.77 -8.91 -0.24
C GLN A 126 4.10 -7.53 -0.36
N LEU A 127 3.80 -7.15 -1.60
CA LEU A 127 3.10 -5.94 -1.95
C LEU A 127 1.78 -6.33 -2.62
N LEU A 128 0.69 -5.77 -2.13
CA LEU A 128 -0.65 -5.97 -2.68
C LEU A 128 -1.17 -4.64 -3.22
N PHE A 129 -1.58 -4.64 -4.48
CA PHE A 129 -2.28 -3.52 -5.11
C PHE A 129 -3.70 -3.98 -5.41
N PHE A 130 -4.65 -3.57 -4.59
CA PHE A 130 -6.06 -3.94 -4.72
C PHE A 130 -6.76 -3.12 -5.80
N ASP A 131 -7.67 -3.78 -6.51
CA ASP A 131 -8.63 -3.17 -7.43
C ASP A 131 -10.03 -3.23 -6.83
N GLY A 132 -10.79 -2.15 -6.97
CA GLY A 132 -12.16 -2.07 -6.47
C GLY A 132 -12.28 -1.96 -4.96
N GLU A 133 -11.45 -1.17 -4.30
CA GLU A 133 -11.75 -0.79 -2.91
C GLU A 133 -12.99 0.12 -2.89
N GLU A 134 -13.05 1.07 -3.84
CA GLU A 134 -14.00 2.16 -3.79
C GLU A 134 -15.40 1.70 -4.19
N ALA A 135 -16.39 2.23 -3.47
CA ALA A 135 -17.78 2.16 -3.91
C ALA A 135 -17.96 2.82 -5.28
N LEU A 136 -18.62 2.12 -6.19
CA LEU A 136 -18.94 2.62 -7.54
C LEU A 136 -20.17 3.54 -7.52
N PHE A 137 -21.08 3.34 -6.56
CA PHE A 137 -22.22 4.22 -6.36
C PHE A 137 -22.31 4.71 -4.92
N GLN A 138 -22.45 3.80 -3.96
CA GLN A 138 -22.59 4.10 -2.54
C GLN A 138 -21.92 3.03 -1.69
N TRP A 139 -21.11 3.47 -0.72
CA TRP A 139 -20.43 2.56 0.19
C TRP A 139 -21.44 1.71 0.98
N THR A 140 -21.47 0.42 0.68
CA THR A 140 -22.31 -0.60 1.32
C THR A 140 -21.55 -1.91 1.36
N ALA A 141 -22.05 -2.91 2.11
CA ALA A 141 -21.40 -4.22 2.19
C ALA A 141 -21.28 -4.97 0.84
N THR A 142 -21.97 -4.52 -0.21
CA THR A 142 -21.93 -5.11 -1.56
C THR A 142 -21.47 -4.14 -2.64
N ASP A 143 -21.12 -2.90 -2.27
CA ASP A 143 -20.58 -1.87 -3.18
C ASP A 143 -19.44 -1.15 -2.48
N SER A 144 -18.44 -1.92 -2.09
CA SER A 144 -17.10 -1.53 -1.65
C SER A 144 -16.29 -2.80 -1.37
N LEU A 145 -14.96 -2.66 -1.26
CA LEU A 145 -14.07 -3.76 -0.88
C LEU A 145 -14.28 -5.02 -1.74
N TYR A 146 -14.35 -4.84 -3.06
CA TYR A 146 -14.56 -5.92 -4.01
C TYR A 146 -13.39 -6.92 -3.98
N ALA A 147 -12.19 -6.45 -3.68
CA ALA A 147 -11.01 -7.29 -3.47
C ALA A 147 -11.17 -8.26 -2.30
N HIS A 148 -10.63 -9.45 -2.46
CA HIS A 148 -10.61 -10.49 -1.43
C HIS A 148 -9.17 -10.95 -1.20
N PRO A 149 -8.84 -11.47 0.00
CA PRO A 149 -7.50 -12.00 0.27
C PRO A 149 -7.18 -13.17 -0.67
N PRO A 150 -6.11 -13.12 -1.49
CA PRO A 150 -5.76 -14.20 -2.39
C PRO A 150 -5.35 -15.46 -1.59
N GLY A 151 -5.97 -16.60 -1.89
CA GLY A 151 -5.53 -17.93 -1.42
C GLY A 151 -5.59 -18.20 0.09
N ALA A 152 -6.35 -17.44 0.87
CA ALA A 152 -6.38 -17.57 2.34
C ALA A 152 -7.38 -18.62 2.85
N THR A 153 -7.29 -19.88 2.38
CA THR A 153 -8.01 -20.99 3.05
C THR A 153 -7.27 -21.55 4.25
N ASP A 154 -5.94 -21.39 4.37
CA ASP A 154 -5.15 -22.01 5.46
C ASP A 154 -3.93 -21.21 5.97
N THR A 155 -3.75 -19.95 5.58
CA THR A 155 -2.56 -19.17 5.99
C THR A 155 -2.85 -18.24 7.16
N ASN A 156 -2.54 -18.72 8.35
CA ASN A 156 -2.37 -17.94 9.59
C ASN A 156 -1.02 -17.16 9.62
N GLU A 157 -0.35 -16.99 8.49
CA GLU A 157 1.01 -16.43 8.41
C GLU A 157 1.11 -14.98 7.90
N LEU A 158 -0.03 -14.30 7.72
CA LEU A 158 -0.11 -12.84 7.55
C LEU A 158 0.02 -12.17 8.93
N HIS A 159 1.25 -12.05 9.44
CA HIS A 159 1.47 -11.56 10.82
C HIS A 159 1.72 -10.06 10.92
N CYS A 160 1.70 -9.32 9.81
CA CYS A 160 1.69 -7.86 9.82
C CYS A 160 1.31 -7.38 8.41
N MET A 161 0.10 -6.84 8.24
CA MET A 161 -0.07 -5.82 7.21
C MET A 161 0.43 -4.52 7.82
N SER A 162 1.64 -4.11 7.45
CA SER A 162 2.10 -2.76 7.75
C SER A 162 1.67 -1.87 6.61
N GLY A 163 0.80 -0.90 6.88
CA GLY A 163 0.47 0.14 5.91
C GLY A 163 -0.44 -0.34 4.80
N ILE A 164 -1.74 -0.43 5.12
CA ILE A 164 -2.70 0.14 4.16
C ILE A 164 -2.50 1.64 4.24
N THR A 165 -1.81 2.17 3.23
CA THR A 165 -1.41 3.57 3.14
C THR A 165 -2.43 4.31 2.31
N ASP A 166 -3.54 4.64 2.96
CA ASP A 166 -4.62 5.42 2.37
C ASP A 166 -4.49 6.91 2.73
N LEU A 167 -4.86 7.77 1.79
CA LEU A 167 -4.91 9.24 1.92
C LEU A 167 -3.60 9.95 2.33
N ILE A 168 -2.43 9.41 1.99
CA ILE A 168 -1.12 10.03 2.28
C ILE A 168 -0.70 10.98 1.15
N GLY A 169 -0.21 12.17 1.51
CA GLY A 169 0.25 13.21 0.57
C GLY A 169 -0.25 14.61 0.94
N GLY A 170 -1.28 14.71 1.78
CA GLY A 170 -1.74 15.97 2.36
C GLY A 170 -0.70 16.58 3.32
N PRO A 171 -0.72 17.91 3.53
CA PRO A 171 0.21 18.57 4.45
C PRO A 171 -0.06 18.15 5.90
N SER A 172 1.01 17.81 6.63
CA SER A 172 0.98 17.50 8.07
C SER A 172 0.03 16.35 8.47
N PRO A 173 0.15 15.15 7.88
CA PRO A 173 -0.69 14.01 8.25
C PRO A 173 -0.45 13.58 9.70
N ARG A 174 -1.50 13.07 10.37
CA ARG A 174 -1.40 12.52 11.72
C ARG A 174 -1.94 11.09 11.73
N PHE A 175 -1.10 10.14 12.08
CA PHE A 175 -1.46 8.72 12.15
C PHE A 175 -1.65 8.32 13.62
N GLY A 176 -2.90 8.05 14.00
CA GLY A 176 -3.28 7.58 15.33
C GLY A 176 -3.28 6.05 15.44
N ASN A 177 -3.53 5.56 16.64
CA ASN A 177 -3.61 4.14 16.95
C ASN A 177 -5.04 3.61 16.81
N GLN A 178 -5.29 2.79 15.78
CA GLN A 178 -6.57 2.06 15.59
C GLN A 178 -6.58 0.68 16.26
N PHE A 179 -5.41 0.02 16.34
CA PHE A 179 -5.29 -1.38 16.75
C PHE A 179 -4.25 -1.53 17.87
N PRO A 180 -4.67 -1.74 19.12
CA PRO A 180 -3.76 -1.84 20.26
C PRO A 180 -2.68 -2.93 20.12
N ASN A 181 -2.99 -4.05 19.46
CA ASN A 181 -2.06 -5.17 19.24
C ASN A 181 -0.91 -4.85 18.27
N THR A 182 -1.02 -3.79 17.46
CA THR A 182 0.03 -3.34 16.54
C THR A 182 0.62 -1.97 16.90
N ALA A 183 0.14 -1.33 17.97
CA ALA A 183 0.58 -0.01 18.44
C ALA A 183 2.11 0.11 18.61
N ARG A 184 2.79 -0.97 19.01
CA ARG A 184 4.26 -1.01 19.12
C ARG A 184 4.99 -0.66 17.81
N TRP A 185 4.38 -0.95 16.66
CA TRP A 185 4.95 -0.63 15.35
C TRP A 185 4.79 0.85 15.03
N LEU A 186 3.67 1.45 15.42
CA LEU A 186 3.45 2.90 15.32
C LEU A 186 4.43 3.66 16.22
N THR A 187 4.69 3.18 17.44
CA THR A 187 5.77 3.70 18.31
C THR A 187 7.13 3.59 17.64
N ARG A 188 7.43 2.47 16.99
CA ARG A 188 8.69 2.31 16.26
C ARG A 188 8.82 3.33 15.12
N MET A 189 7.75 3.59 14.36
CA MET A 189 7.74 4.61 13.31
C MET A 189 7.95 6.02 13.86
N GLN A 190 7.33 6.35 15.00
CA GLN A 190 7.57 7.61 15.70
C GLN A 190 9.07 7.80 16.04
N ASN A 191 9.75 6.74 16.46
CA ASN A 191 11.14 6.79 16.92
C ASN A 191 12.17 6.73 15.77
N ILE A 192 11.80 6.28 14.56
CA ILE A 192 12.69 6.31 13.38
C ILE A 192 12.89 7.76 12.90
N GLY A 193 11.97 8.68 13.26
CA GLY A 193 11.91 10.05 12.79
C GLY A 193 12.49 11.12 13.73
N GLU A 194 13.36 10.79 14.68
CA GLU A 194 13.99 11.80 15.57
C GLU A 194 14.98 12.72 14.80
N ARG A 195 14.43 13.59 13.95
CA ARG A 195 15.02 14.88 13.61
C ARG A 195 14.50 15.91 14.62
N PRO A 196 15.30 16.91 15.03
CA PRO A 196 14.92 17.91 16.04
C PRO A 196 13.73 18.84 15.68
N SER A 197 13.04 18.62 14.56
CA SER A 197 11.93 19.44 14.10
C SER A 197 10.59 18.87 14.55
N LYS A 198 9.81 19.70 15.25
CA LYS A 198 8.47 19.54 15.87
C LYS A 198 7.32 18.89 15.07
N LEU A 199 7.59 18.15 13.98
CA LEU A 199 6.56 17.58 13.13
C LEU A 199 6.40 16.08 13.42
N HIS A 200 5.61 15.76 14.46
CA HIS A 200 5.26 14.38 14.79
C HIS A 200 4.12 13.91 13.87
N TYR A 201 4.43 13.05 12.89
CA TYR A 201 3.40 12.42 12.05
C TYR A 201 2.70 11.25 12.76
N PHE A 202 3.41 10.51 13.63
CA PHE A 202 2.92 9.30 14.27
C PHE A 202 2.58 9.55 15.74
N TRP A 203 1.37 9.16 16.16
CA TRP A 203 0.78 9.44 17.47
C TRP A 203 0.29 8.13 18.11
N PRO A 204 1.19 7.26 18.61
CA PRO A 204 0.81 5.95 19.15
C PRO A 204 -0.08 6.02 20.40
N GLY A 205 0.00 7.12 21.15
CA GLY A 205 -0.84 7.37 22.32
C GLY A 205 -2.20 8.01 22.01
N MET A 206 -2.54 8.24 20.74
CA MET A 206 -3.81 8.83 20.32
C MET A 206 -4.70 7.74 19.72
N PRO A 207 -5.68 7.20 20.47
CA PRO A 207 -6.69 6.32 19.91
C PRO A 207 -7.50 7.05 18.83
N VAL A 208 -7.79 6.36 17.74
CA VAL A 208 -8.66 6.86 16.67
C VAL A 208 -9.74 5.82 16.38
N GLY A 209 -10.89 6.31 15.87
CA GLY A 209 -12.03 5.44 15.57
C GLY A 209 -11.75 4.48 14.41
N PRO A 210 -12.52 3.37 14.32
CA PRO A 210 -12.38 2.43 13.22
C PRO A 210 -12.81 3.07 11.90
N VAL A 211 -12.08 2.79 10.84
CA VAL A 211 -12.43 3.14 9.46
C VAL A 211 -12.53 1.84 8.67
N GLN A 212 -13.53 1.70 7.81
CA GLN A 212 -13.64 0.55 6.91
C GLN A 212 -12.79 0.80 5.67
N ASP A 213 -11.96 -0.18 5.30
CA ASP A 213 -11.02 -0.14 4.17
C ASP A 213 -10.59 -1.59 3.88
N ASP A 214 -9.70 -1.79 2.91
CA ASP A 214 -9.18 -3.06 2.39
C ASP A 214 -8.61 -4.02 3.44
N HIS A 215 -8.34 -3.54 4.66
CA HIS A 215 -7.86 -4.38 5.76
C HIS A 215 -8.99 -5.22 6.37
N MET A 216 -10.25 -4.86 6.19
CA MET A 216 -11.38 -5.51 6.87
C MET A 216 -11.46 -7.01 6.58
N PRO A 217 -11.33 -7.50 5.32
CA PRO A 217 -11.30 -8.93 5.03
C PRO A 217 -10.15 -9.68 5.71
N PHE A 218 -9.00 -9.04 5.92
CA PHE A 218 -7.83 -9.62 6.59
C PHE A 218 -8.01 -9.62 8.11
N LEU A 219 -8.47 -8.50 8.67
CA LEU A 219 -8.78 -8.36 10.09
C LEU A 219 -9.79 -9.43 10.54
N ASN A 220 -10.82 -9.68 9.75
CA ASN A 220 -11.84 -10.72 10.01
C ASN A 220 -11.28 -12.15 9.99
N ARG A 221 -10.10 -12.36 9.39
CA ARG A 221 -9.37 -13.64 9.36
C ARG A 221 -8.27 -13.72 10.43
N GLY A 222 -8.21 -12.75 11.35
CA GLY A 222 -7.24 -12.72 12.46
C GLY A 222 -5.88 -12.14 12.10
N VAL A 223 -5.73 -11.50 10.94
CA VAL A 223 -4.49 -10.80 10.56
C VAL A 223 -4.27 -9.60 11.45
N HIS A 224 -3.05 -9.42 11.95
CA HIS A 224 -2.67 -8.21 12.67
C HIS A 224 -2.44 -7.04 11.71
N ILE A 225 -3.21 -5.97 11.89
CA ILE A 225 -3.21 -4.79 11.01
C ILE A 225 -2.54 -3.60 11.70
N LEU A 226 -1.57 -2.98 11.03
CA LEU A 226 -1.13 -1.62 11.30
C LEU A 226 -1.67 -0.74 10.16
N TYR A 227 -2.67 0.06 10.48
CA TYR A 227 -3.38 0.87 9.48
C TYR A 227 -2.89 2.31 9.49
N LEU A 228 -2.35 2.77 8.36
CA LEU A 228 -1.71 4.08 8.20
C LEU A 228 -2.59 4.99 7.35
N ILE A 229 -3.70 5.41 7.92
CA ILE A 229 -4.58 6.44 7.36
C ILE A 229 -4.51 7.69 8.27
N PRO A 230 -4.34 8.91 7.71
CA PRO A 230 -4.31 10.11 8.53
C PRO A 230 -5.67 10.35 9.21
N THR A 231 -5.66 10.90 10.41
CA THR A 231 -6.86 11.35 11.12
C THR A 231 -6.60 12.75 11.68
N PRO A 232 -7.35 13.79 11.24
CA PRO A 232 -8.44 13.75 10.27
C PRO A 232 -7.97 13.43 8.84
N PHE A 233 -8.89 13.03 7.98
CA PHE A 233 -8.64 12.87 6.55
C PHE A 233 -8.22 14.21 5.91
N PRO A 234 -7.38 14.19 4.86
CA PRO A 234 -7.00 15.40 4.16
C PRO A 234 -8.21 16.06 3.50
N CYS A 235 -8.19 17.40 3.40
CA CYS A 235 -9.26 18.17 2.75
C CYS A 235 -9.33 17.95 1.22
N VAL A 236 -8.24 17.46 0.64
CA VAL A 236 -8.16 16.96 -0.73
C VAL A 236 -7.62 15.55 -0.63
N ILE A 237 -8.39 14.58 -1.13
CA ILE A 237 -7.95 13.19 -1.10
C ILE A 237 -6.91 13.00 -2.21
N LEU A 238 -5.67 12.78 -1.79
CA LEU A 238 -4.51 12.40 -2.60
C LEU A 238 -3.88 11.17 -1.94
N GLN A 239 -3.39 10.25 -2.75
CA GLN A 239 -2.75 8.99 -2.34
C GLN A 239 -1.48 8.88 -3.25
N VAL A 240 -0.26 8.56 -2.76
CA VAL A 240 1.03 8.83 -3.50
C VAL A 240 2.17 7.74 -3.48
N LEU A 241 2.45 6.97 -4.54
CA LEU A 241 3.12 5.63 -4.49
C LEU A 241 4.63 5.78 -4.30
N VAL A 242 5.28 4.95 -3.47
CA VAL A 242 6.74 4.98 -3.28
C VAL A 242 7.35 3.60 -3.52
N LEU A 243 7.47 3.25 -4.80
CA LEU A 243 8.15 2.03 -5.26
C LEU A 243 9.67 2.09 -5.12
N GLU A 244 10.25 3.29 -4.96
CA GLU A 244 11.70 3.45 -5.05
C GLU A 244 12.47 2.95 -3.83
N TYR A 245 11.83 2.96 -2.65
CA TYR A 245 12.40 2.43 -1.41
C TYR A 245 12.72 0.92 -1.51
N LEU A 246 11.96 0.19 -2.33
CA LEU A 246 12.09 -1.26 -2.53
C LEU A 246 13.31 -1.65 -3.37
N ASN A 247 13.66 -0.82 -4.37
CA ASN A 247 14.70 -1.13 -5.35
C ASN A 247 16.10 -1.12 -4.74
N THR A 248 16.31 -0.31 -3.71
CA THR A 248 17.65 -0.04 -3.16
C THR A 248 17.96 -0.76 -1.86
N LYS A 249 16.97 -1.07 -1.02
CA LYS A 249 17.23 -1.80 0.24
C LYS A 249 17.56 -3.29 0.04
N LEU A 250 17.06 -3.91 -1.04
CA LEU A 250 17.34 -5.33 -1.33
C LEU A 250 18.72 -5.57 -1.95
N GLN A 251 19.37 -4.53 -2.46
CA GLN A 251 20.76 -4.60 -2.94
C GLN A 251 21.76 -4.69 -1.79
N ALA A 252 21.45 -4.12 -0.61
CA ALA A 252 22.34 -4.11 0.55
C ALA A 252 22.29 -5.40 1.39
N LEU A 253 21.33 -6.30 1.14
CA LEU A 253 21.10 -7.53 1.92
C LEU A 253 21.49 -8.82 1.18
N ASN A 254 21.99 -8.72 -0.06
CA ASN A 254 22.39 -9.89 -0.84
C ASN A 254 23.84 -9.73 -1.38
N PRO A 255 24.87 -9.99 -0.55
CA PRO A 255 26.27 -9.91 -0.98
C PRO A 255 26.72 -11.08 -1.88
N LEU A 256 25.81 -11.95 -2.34
CA LEU A 256 26.15 -13.22 -2.99
C LEU A 256 26.20 -13.19 -4.52
N ASN A 257 26.15 -12.03 -5.18
CA ASN A 257 26.40 -11.94 -6.61
C ASN A 257 27.27 -10.73 -6.94
N THR A 258 28.58 -10.88 -6.77
CA THR A 258 29.57 -10.21 -7.62
C THR A 258 30.15 -11.26 -8.57
N PRO A 259 30.30 -10.95 -9.87
CA PRO A 259 30.96 -11.84 -10.83
C PRO A 259 32.42 -12.11 -10.45
#